data_AF-A0A1Y5LPW1-F1
#
_entry.id   AF-A0A1Y5LPW1-F1
#
_cell.length_a   1.000
_cell.length_b   1.000
_cell.length_c   1.000
_cell.angle_alpha   90.00
_cell.angle_beta   90.00
_cell.angle_gamma   90.00
#
_symmetry.space_group_name_H-M   'P 1'
#
loop_
_entity.id
_entity.type
_entity.pdbx_description
1 polymer ?
#
loop_
_entity_poly.entity_id
_entity_poly.type
_entity_poly.pdbx_seq_one_letter_code
_entity_poly.pdbx_strand_id
1 'polypeptide(L)'
;MTTIEPTRSTHHYEGELVVFLIGMTINRPWRPDLWLPTLAAMPRMLRELSEDPDSGLLGYRLTFEGRGPTVIQYWSSVDKLYAYASDSQAKHRPAWAAFNRRARKAPGAVGVWHETYPVDRAESIYVGTPAMGLARATTRVPVARKFNAARDRLSRSGTHED
;
A
#
# COMPACT_ATOMS: atom_id res chain seq x y z
N MET A 1 -23.38 -1.84 1.77
CA MET A 1 -23.09 -3.06 0.98
C MET A 1 -22.06 -2.70 -0.06
N THR A 2 -21.04 -3.52 -0.26
CA THR A 2 -20.01 -3.28 -1.26
C THR A 2 -20.56 -3.58 -2.65
N THR A 3 -20.60 -2.59 -3.54
CA THR A 3 -21.10 -2.78 -4.91
C THR A 3 -20.17 -3.71 -5.68
N ILE A 4 -20.75 -4.77 -6.25
CA ILE A 4 -20.06 -5.67 -7.18
C ILE A 4 -20.35 -5.19 -8.60
N GLU A 5 -19.31 -4.90 -9.36
CA GLU A 5 -19.46 -4.56 -10.78
C GLU A 5 -19.23 -5.82 -11.62
N PRO A 6 -20.24 -6.29 -12.36
CA PRO A 6 -20.12 -7.48 -13.20
C PRO A 6 -19.31 -7.23 -14.47
N THR A 7 -19.15 -5.96 -14.87
CA THR A 7 -18.42 -5.56 -16.08
C THR A 7 -16.91 -5.50 -15.84
N ARG A 8 -16.15 -5.71 -16.92
CA ARG A 8 -14.69 -5.55 -16.89
C ARG A 8 -14.32 -4.09 -16.69
N SER A 9 -13.53 -3.84 -15.67
CA SER A 9 -13.00 -2.51 -15.33
C SER A 9 -11.48 -2.55 -15.14
N THR A 10 -10.87 -1.38 -15.18
CA THR A 10 -9.44 -1.14 -14.97
C THR A 10 -9.27 0.14 -14.12
N HIS A 11 -8.03 0.46 -13.77
CA HIS A 11 -7.71 1.73 -13.14
C HIS A 11 -7.47 2.84 -14.19
N HIS A 12 -7.67 4.08 -13.78
CA HIS A 12 -7.19 5.26 -14.48
C HIS A 12 -6.51 6.16 -13.45
N TYR A 13 -5.26 6.50 -13.74
CA TYR A 13 -4.42 7.35 -12.94
C TYR A 13 -3.40 8.01 -13.86
N GLU A 14 -3.09 9.27 -13.57
CA GLU A 14 -2.08 10.06 -14.29
C GLU A 14 -1.12 10.64 -13.25
N GLY A 15 0.16 10.67 -13.59
CA GLY A 15 1.23 11.09 -12.69
C GLY A 15 2.05 9.93 -12.13
N GLU A 16 2.99 10.27 -11.26
CA GLU A 16 3.90 9.33 -10.62
C GLU A 16 3.13 8.35 -9.74
N LEU A 17 3.43 7.05 -9.87
CA LEU A 17 2.83 6.00 -9.05
C LEU A 17 3.92 5.21 -8.34
N VAL A 18 3.77 5.04 -7.03
CA VAL A 18 4.65 4.20 -6.23
C VAL A 18 3.82 3.14 -5.52
N VAL A 19 4.27 1.89 -5.64
CA VAL A 19 3.72 0.77 -4.86
C VAL A 19 4.69 0.49 -3.71
N PHE A 20 4.20 0.65 -2.48
CA PHE A 20 4.97 0.41 -1.27
C PHE A 20 4.39 -0.78 -0.50
N LEU A 21 5.18 -1.84 -0.37
CA LEU A 21 4.84 -2.99 0.46
C LEU A 21 5.53 -2.83 1.80
N ILE A 22 4.78 -2.99 2.89
CA ILE A 22 5.35 -3.04 4.23
C ILE A 22 4.67 -4.16 5.01
N GLY A 23 5.47 -5.00 5.67
CA GLY A 23 4.94 -6.15 6.38
C GLY A 23 5.64 -6.41 7.70
N MET A 24 4.97 -7.22 8.51
CA MET A 24 5.49 -7.74 9.77
C MET A 24 5.61 -9.27 9.66
N THR A 25 6.71 -9.83 10.15
CA THR A 25 6.87 -11.28 10.32
C THR A 25 6.74 -11.65 11.79
N ILE A 26 5.86 -12.61 12.08
CA ILE A 26 5.66 -13.17 13.42
C ILE A 26 6.47 -14.45 13.52
N ASN A 27 7.65 -14.37 14.13
CA ASN A 27 8.56 -15.52 14.23
C ASN A 27 8.38 -16.31 15.53
N ARG A 28 7.82 -15.67 16.57
CA ARG A 28 7.45 -16.32 17.85
C ARG A 28 5.97 -16.04 18.14
N PRO A 29 5.03 -16.83 17.57
CA PRO A 29 3.60 -16.55 17.70
C PRO A 29 3.09 -16.56 19.15
N TRP A 30 3.73 -17.33 20.03
CA TRP A 30 3.42 -17.39 21.47
C TRP A 30 3.84 -16.15 22.28
N ARG A 31 4.36 -15.09 21.63
CA ARG A 31 4.73 -13.81 22.26
C ARG A 31 3.86 -12.64 21.78
N PRO A 32 2.54 -12.65 22.06
CA PRO A 32 1.64 -11.56 21.66
C PRO A 32 2.03 -10.21 22.25
N ASP A 33 2.70 -10.20 23.40
CA ASP A 33 3.28 -8.99 24.01
C ASP A 33 4.29 -8.27 23.09
N LEU A 34 4.87 -8.97 22.11
CA LEU A 34 5.85 -8.43 21.17
C LEU A 34 5.23 -8.04 19.81
N TRP A 35 4.41 -8.92 19.23
CA TRP A 35 3.87 -8.69 17.87
C TRP A 35 2.58 -7.87 17.87
N LEU A 36 1.71 -7.98 18.90
CA LEU A 36 0.43 -7.28 18.92
C LEU A 36 0.58 -5.75 18.96
N PRO A 37 1.52 -5.17 19.74
CA PRO A 37 1.73 -3.72 19.71
C PRO A 37 2.25 -3.21 18.37
N THR A 38 3.08 -4.01 17.68
CA THR A 38 3.61 -3.68 16.35
C THR A 38 2.49 -3.71 15.31
N LEU A 39 1.65 -4.74 15.34
CA LEU A 39 0.44 -4.84 14.51
C LEU A 39 -0.50 -3.64 14.71
N ALA A 40 -0.72 -3.22 15.96
CA ALA A 40 -1.61 -2.12 16.29
C ALA A 40 -1.06 -0.72 15.94
N ALA A 41 0.20 -0.60 15.52
CA ALA A 41 0.78 0.68 15.13
C ALA A 41 0.35 1.12 13.72
N MET A 42 0.30 0.17 12.77
CA MET A 42 0.02 0.45 11.36
C MET A 42 -1.32 1.15 11.09
N PRO A 43 -2.45 0.75 11.70
CA PRO A 43 -3.73 1.43 11.48
C PRO A 43 -3.72 2.92 11.87
N ARG A 44 -2.91 3.31 12.87
CA ARG A 44 -2.82 4.71 13.31
C ARG A 44 -2.08 5.58 12.31
N MET A 45 -1.03 5.04 11.69
CA MET A 45 -0.26 5.69 10.62
C MET A 45 -1.12 5.82 9.35
N LEU A 46 -1.80 4.74 8.94
CA LEU A 46 -2.69 4.77 7.78
C LEU A 46 -3.85 5.76 7.96
N ARG A 47 -4.40 5.87 9.17
CA ARG A 47 -5.43 6.86 9.50
C ARG A 47 -4.92 8.30 9.36
N GLU A 48 -3.73 8.59 9.89
CA GLU A 48 -3.09 9.91 9.75
C GLU A 48 -2.92 10.31 8.29
N LEU A 49 -2.36 9.41 7.49
CA LEU A 49 -2.19 9.62 6.05
C LEU A 49 -3.53 9.80 5.32
N SER A 50 -4.57 9.07 5.73
CA SER A 50 -5.89 9.16 5.09
C SER A 50 -6.68 10.41 5.49
N GLU A 51 -6.36 11.02 6.63
CA GLU A 51 -6.96 12.27 7.11
C GLU A 51 -6.31 13.51 6.47
N ASP A 52 -5.10 13.37 5.92
CA ASP A 52 -4.36 14.40 5.20
C ASP A 52 -4.40 14.17 3.68
N PRO A 53 -5.17 14.98 2.92
CA PRO A 53 -5.26 14.87 1.46
C PRO A 53 -3.91 15.10 0.74
N ASP A 54 -2.99 15.84 1.36
CA ASP A 54 -1.71 16.19 0.76
C ASP A 54 -0.60 15.19 1.10
N SER A 55 -0.88 14.20 1.95
CA SER A 55 0.08 13.18 2.40
C SER A 55 0.72 12.38 1.27
N GLY A 56 0.02 12.25 0.14
CA GLY A 56 0.44 11.45 -1.01
C GLY A 56 0.01 9.99 -0.96
N LEU A 57 -0.68 9.54 0.09
CA LEU A 57 -1.25 8.20 0.13
C LEU A 57 -2.53 8.15 -0.72
N LEU A 58 -2.47 7.44 -1.85
CA LEU A 58 -3.62 7.21 -2.75
C LEU A 58 -4.57 6.14 -2.19
N GLY A 59 -4.02 5.17 -1.48
CA GLY A 59 -4.82 4.13 -0.83
C GLY A 59 -3.98 2.95 -0.37
N TYR A 60 -4.62 2.02 0.32
CA TYR A 60 -3.95 0.84 0.85
C TYR A 60 -4.88 -0.36 0.93
N ARG A 61 -4.28 -1.55 1.02
CA ARG A 61 -4.97 -2.79 1.36
C ARG A 61 -4.11 -3.65 2.28
N LEU A 62 -4.76 -4.28 3.25
CA LEU A 62 -4.15 -5.26 4.12
C LEU A 62 -4.35 -6.65 3.50
N THR A 63 -3.26 -7.40 3.34
CA THR A 63 -3.24 -8.82 2.98
C THR A 63 -2.54 -9.61 4.10
N PHE A 64 -2.81 -10.91 4.16
CA PHE A 64 -2.11 -11.82 5.06
C PHE A 64 -1.37 -12.83 4.21
N GLU A 65 -0.04 -12.82 4.29
CA GLU A 65 0.83 -13.61 3.43
C GLU A 65 1.94 -14.25 4.28
N GLY A 66 2.12 -15.57 4.14
CA GLY A 66 3.17 -16.31 4.82
C GLY A 66 3.15 -16.15 6.35
N ARG A 67 4.10 -15.37 6.90
CA ARG A 67 4.37 -15.24 8.33
C ARG A 67 3.73 -14.01 8.99
N GLY A 68 2.85 -13.28 8.30
CA GLY A 68 2.17 -12.15 8.92
C GLY A 68 1.40 -11.24 7.96
N PRO A 69 0.97 -10.08 8.46
CA PRO A 69 0.28 -9.08 7.64
C PRO A 69 1.24 -8.33 6.71
N THR A 70 0.75 -8.03 5.52
CA THR A 70 1.38 -7.13 4.55
C THR A 70 0.39 -6.02 4.22
N VAL A 71 0.84 -4.76 4.27
CA VAL A 71 0.08 -3.62 3.76
C VAL A 71 0.69 -3.22 2.44
N ILE A 72 -0.13 -3.29 1.40
CA ILE A 72 0.19 -2.74 0.08
C ILE A 72 -0.38 -1.33 0.03
N GLN A 73 0.48 -0.35 -0.17
CA GLN A 73 0.14 1.06 -0.26
C GLN A 73 0.43 1.58 -1.66
N TYR A 74 -0.40 2.51 -2.12
CA TYR A 74 -0.25 3.23 -3.37
C TYR A 74 0.01 4.69 -3.04
N TRP A 75 1.06 5.26 -3.61
CA TRP A 75 1.50 6.62 -3.34
C TRP A 75 1.64 7.41 -4.63
N SER A 76 1.39 8.72 -4.56
CA SER A 76 1.51 9.62 -5.69
C SER A 76 2.93 10.15 -5.91
N SER A 77 3.87 9.86 -5.00
CA SER A 77 5.30 10.17 -5.20
C SER A 77 6.19 9.43 -4.20
N VAL A 78 7.42 9.09 -4.63
CA VAL A 78 8.49 8.59 -3.75
C VAL A 78 8.85 9.65 -2.71
N ASP A 79 8.91 10.92 -3.11
CA ASP A 79 9.31 12.01 -2.23
C ASP A 79 8.33 12.19 -1.08
N LYS A 80 7.02 12.10 -1.35
CA LYS A 80 5.98 12.16 -0.31
C LYS A 80 6.05 10.96 0.64
N LEU A 81 6.28 9.75 0.10
CA LEU A 81 6.48 8.55 0.91
C LEU A 81 7.66 8.71 1.88
N TYR A 82 8.80 9.23 1.39
CA TYR A 82 10.01 9.40 2.20
C TYR A 82 9.93 10.61 3.15
N ALA A 83 9.23 11.67 2.76
CA ALA A 83 8.91 12.78 3.65
C ALA A 83 8.13 12.25 4.87
N TYR A 84 7.08 11.45 4.67
CA TYR A 84 6.35 10.84 5.78
C TYR A 84 7.22 9.91 6.62
N ALA A 85 8.04 9.06 5.99
CA ALA A 85 8.89 8.11 6.70
C ALA A 85 9.95 8.82 7.59
N SER A 86 10.40 10.00 7.19
CA SER A 86 11.43 10.76 7.89
C SER A 86 10.88 11.82 8.86
N ASP A 87 9.63 12.24 8.73
CA ASP A 87 9.02 13.30 9.54
C ASP A 87 9.08 12.99 11.05
N SER A 88 9.62 13.97 11.79
CA SER A 88 9.75 13.97 13.24
C SER A 88 8.42 13.95 14.00
N GLN A 89 7.37 14.52 13.40
CA GLN A 89 6.06 14.70 14.02
C GLN A 89 5.06 13.61 13.62
N ALA A 90 5.28 12.94 12.49
CA ALA A 90 4.46 11.82 12.03
C ALA A 90 4.48 10.63 12.99
N LYS A 91 3.40 9.84 12.99
CA LYS A 91 3.27 8.62 13.82
C LYS A 91 4.30 7.53 13.48
N HIS A 92 4.93 7.60 12.31
CA HIS A 92 5.94 6.63 11.89
C HIS A 92 7.13 6.53 12.86
N ARG A 93 7.76 7.66 13.22
CA ARG A 93 8.94 7.66 14.09
C ARG A 93 8.70 7.08 15.48
N PRO A 94 7.68 7.49 16.26
CA PRO A 94 7.44 6.91 17.58
C PRO A 94 7.09 5.42 17.48
N ALA A 95 6.37 4.98 16.44
CA ALA A 95 6.10 3.57 16.19
C ALA A 95 7.40 2.79 15.92
N TRP A 96 8.28 3.31 15.06
CA TRP A 96 9.58 2.72 14.74
C TRP A 96 10.50 2.64 15.96
N ALA A 97 10.56 3.70 16.76
CA ALA A 97 11.32 3.73 18.00
C ALA A 97 10.81 2.67 19.00
N ALA A 98 9.49 2.53 19.12
CA ALA A 98 8.87 1.55 20.01
C ALA A 98 9.10 0.10 19.52
N PHE A 99 9.02 -0.14 18.22
CA PHE A 99 9.39 -1.43 17.61
C PHE A 99 10.86 -1.77 17.91
N ASN A 100 11.79 -0.86 17.63
CA ASN A 100 13.22 -1.07 17.85
C ASN A 100 13.56 -1.37 19.31
N ARG A 101 12.90 -0.71 20.27
CA ARG A 101 13.07 -1.04 21.70
C ARG A 101 12.63 -2.47 22.03
N ARG A 102 11.54 -2.96 21.44
CA ARG A 102 11.05 -4.34 21.66
C ARG A 102 11.95 -5.36 20.96
N ALA A 103 12.33 -5.09 19.71
CA ALA A 103 13.21 -5.96 18.92
C ALA A 103 14.57 -6.17 19.60
N ARG A 104 15.14 -5.13 20.22
CA ARG A 104 16.38 -5.26 21.01
C ARG A 104 16.23 -6.15 22.25
N LYS A 105 15.09 -6.10 22.94
CA LYS A 105 14.82 -6.92 24.14
C LYS A 105 14.51 -8.37 23.81
N ALA A 106 13.96 -8.63 22.63
CA ALA A 106 13.61 -9.97 22.17
C ALA A 106 14.01 -10.19 20.71
N PRO A 107 15.32 -10.33 20.42
CA PRO A 107 15.82 -10.49 19.06
C PRO A 107 15.15 -11.65 18.34
N GLY A 108 14.76 -11.39 17.09
CA GLY A 108 14.16 -12.39 16.20
C GLY A 108 12.71 -12.76 16.50
N ALA A 109 12.04 -12.20 17.51
CA ALA A 109 10.64 -12.52 17.81
C ALA A 109 9.65 -11.95 16.77
N VAL A 110 9.95 -10.76 16.27
CA VAL A 110 9.15 -10.01 15.29
C VAL A 110 10.10 -9.34 14.31
N GLY A 111 9.82 -9.44 13.01
CA GLY A 111 10.50 -8.69 11.97
C GLY A 111 9.58 -7.67 11.33
N VAL A 112 10.17 -6.65 10.72
CA VAL A 112 9.49 -5.69 9.83
C VAL A 112 10.32 -5.63 8.56
N TRP A 113 9.65 -5.56 7.42
CA TRP A 113 10.27 -5.45 6.10
C TRP A 113 9.46 -4.49 5.24
N HIS A 114 10.09 -3.93 4.22
CA HIS A 114 9.41 -3.13 3.22
C HIS A 114 10.09 -3.21 1.86
N GLU A 115 9.33 -2.95 0.80
CA GLU A 115 9.78 -2.87 -0.58
C GLU A 115 9.12 -1.64 -1.23
N THR A 116 9.89 -0.86 -1.98
CA THR A 116 9.43 0.36 -2.64
C THR A 116 9.61 0.20 -4.14
N TYR A 117 8.52 0.36 -4.89
CA TYR A 117 8.49 0.23 -6.33
C TYR A 117 7.98 1.52 -6.95
N PRO A 118 8.85 2.42 -7.42
CA PRO A 118 8.47 3.43 -8.39
C PRO A 118 8.03 2.74 -9.68
N VAL A 119 6.82 3.03 -10.15
CA VAL A 119 6.20 2.32 -11.28
C VAL A 119 6.11 3.27 -12.48
N ASP A 120 6.81 2.93 -13.55
CA ASP A 120 6.68 3.63 -14.85
C ASP A 120 5.28 3.43 -15.44
N ARG A 121 4.82 2.16 -15.46
CA ARG A 121 3.53 1.76 -16.04
C ARG A 121 2.88 0.67 -15.20
N ALA A 122 1.57 0.78 -14.99
CA ALA A 122 0.77 -0.22 -14.31
C ALA A 122 -0.34 -0.76 -15.21
N GLU A 123 -0.72 -2.03 -15.06
CA GLU A 123 -1.91 -2.59 -15.70
C GLU A 123 -2.77 -3.29 -14.67
N SER A 124 -4.09 -3.14 -14.81
CA SER A 124 -5.03 -3.86 -13.95
C SER A 124 -6.31 -4.22 -14.68
N ILE A 125 -6.93 -5.30 -14.22
CA ILE A 125 -8.24 -5.75 -14.66
C ILE A 125 -9.04 -6.26 -13.47
N TYR A 126 -10.31 -5.88 -13.41
CA TYR A 126 -11.25 -6.26 -12.38
C TYR A 126 -12.53 -6.77 -13.05
N VAL A 127 -12.99 -7.96 -12.69
CA VAL A 127 -14.18 -8.59 -13.29
C VAL A 127 -15.02 -9.21 -12.18
N GLY A 128 -16.25 -8.74 -11.98
CA GLY A 128 -17.14 -9.29 -10.95
C GLY A 128 -16.63 -9.08 -9.52
N THR A 129 -15.87 -8.00 -9.27
CA THR A 129 -15.27 -7.70 -7.96
C THR A 129 -15.69 -6.33 -7.43
N PRO A 130 -15.61 -6.12 -6.10
CA PRO A 130 -15.54 -4.78 -5.51
C PRO A 130 -14.41 -3.93 -6.10
N ALA A 131 -14.51 -2.61 -5.95
CA ALA A 131 -13.33 -1.76 -6.10
C ALA A 131 -12.25 -2.19 -5.10
N MET A 132 -11.08 -2.58 -5.60
CA MET A 132 -9.96 -3.03 -4.78
C MET A 132 -8.60 -2.69 -5.43
N GLY A 133 -7.53 -2.71 -4.64
CA GLY A 133 -6.19 -2.41 -5.12
C GLY A 133 -6.12 -1.05 -5.81
N LEU A 134 -5.44 -1.00 -6.96
CA LEU A 134 -5.21 0.24 -7.70
C LEU A 134 -6.49 0.97 -8.13
N ALA A 135 -7.53 0.26 -8.59
CA ALA A 135 -8.81 0.90 -8.94
C ALA A 135 -9.58 1.47 -7.74
N ARG A 136 -9.28 1.05 -6.51
CA ARG A 136 -9.82 1.67 -5.30
C ARG A 136 -8.97 2.87 -4.84
N ALA A 137 -7.66 2.79 -5.04
CA ALA A 137 -6.74 3.88 -4.71
C ALA A 137 -6.78 5.03 -5.72
N THR A 138 -7.35 4.78 -6.91
CA THR A 138 -7.41 5.74 -8.02
C THR A 138 -8.83 5.75 -8.58
N THR A 139 -9.00 5.98 -9.89
CA THR A 139 -10.31 5.95 -10.53
C THR A 139 -10.56 4.59 -11.18
N ARG A 140 -11.70 3.96 -10.87
CA ARG A 140 -12.16 2.75 -11.58
C ARG A 140 -12.90 3.14 -12.85
N VAL A 141 -12.51 2.60 -14.01
CA VAL A 141 -13.15 2.87 -15.31
C VAL A 141 -13.45 1.58 -16.08
N PRO A 142 -14.48 1.54 -16.95
CA PRO A 142 -14.73 0.38 -17.81
C PRO A 142 -13.56 0.11 -18.77
N VAL A 143 -13.31 -1.16 -19.09
CA VAL A 143 -12.35 -1.52 -20.14
C VAL A 143 -12.95 -1.19 -21.51
N ALA A 144 -12.40 -0.19 -22.20
CA ALA A 144 -12.80 0.14 -23.56
C ALA A 144 -12.37 -0.95 -24.56
N ARG A 145 -13.10 -1.10 -25.67
CA ARG A 145 -12.84 -2.14 -26.69
C ARG A 145 -11.41 -2.11 -27.25
N LYS A 146 -10.82 -0.91 -27.39
CA LYS A 146 -9.43 -0.71 -27.84
C LYS A 146 -8.35 -1.07 -26.81
N PHE A 147 -8.73 -1.36 -25.57
CA PHE A 147 -7.84 -1.72 -24.46
C PHE A 147 -8.16 -3.11 -23.91
N ASN A 148 -8.63 -3.99 -24.79
CA ASN A 148 -9.05 -5.33 -24.40
C ASN A 148 -7.85 -6.20 -23.98
N ALA A 149 -6.71 -6.07 -24.65
CA ALA A 149 -5.48 -6.78 -24.28
C ALA A 149 -4.76 -6.06 -23.12
N ALA A 150 -4.03 -6.82 -22.31
CA ALA A 150 -3.23 -6.27 -21.21
C ALA A 150 -2.15 -5.30 -21.72
N ARG A 151 -1.50 -5.63 -22.85
CA ARG A 151 -0.47 -4.77 -23.45
C ARG A 151 -1.01 -3.38 -23.81
N ASP A 152 -2.22 -3.31 -24.36
CA ASP A 152 -2.86 -2.03 -24.74
C ASP A 152 -3.18 -1.18 -23.50
N ARG A 153 -3.55 -1.82 -22.37
CA ARG A 153 -3.78 -1.11 -21.10
C ARG A 153 -2.47 -0.60 -20.50
N LEU A 154 -1.41 -1.42 -20.53
CA LEU A 154 -0.09 -1.03 -20.02
C LEU A 154 0.53 0.11 -20.84
N SER A 155 0.30 0.17 -22.16
CA SER A 155 0.79 1.28 -22.98
C SER A 155 0.12 2.62 -22.66
N ARG A 156 -1.12 2.60 -22.14
CA ARG A 156 -1.86 3.82 -21.77
C ARG A 156 -1.41 4.41 -20.42
N SER A 157 -0.94 3.58 -19.50
CA SER A 157 -0.67 3.98 -18.12
C SER A 157 0.70 4.61 -17.87
N GLY A 158 1.43 4.96 -18.94
CA GLY A 158 2.71 5.65 -18.79
C GLY A 158 2.52 7.11 -18.39
N THR A 159 3.47 7.63 -17.62
CA THR A 159 3.66 9.08 -17.50
C THR A 159 3.93 9.66 -18.88
N HIS A 160 3.14 10.64 -19.29
CA HIS A 160 3.45 11.46 -20.46
C HIS A 160 4.68 12.30 -20.13
N GLU A 161 5.87 11.79 -20.44
CA GLU A 161 7.06 12.62 -20.64
C GLU A 161 7.10 12.97 -22.14
N ASP A 162 6.75 14.22 -22.46
CA ASP A 162 7.18 14.90 -23.68
C ASP A 162 8.50 15.63 -23.41
#